data_AF-A0AAI9N5I8-F1
#
_entry.id   AF-A0AAI9N5I8-F1
#
_cell.length_a   1.000
_cell.length_b   1.000
_cell.length_c   1.000
_cell.angle_alpha   90.00
_cell.angle_beta   90.00
_cell.angle_gamma   90.00
#
_symmetry.space_group_name_H-M   'P 1'
#
loop_
_entity.id
_entity.type
_entity.pdbx_description
1 polymer ?
#
loop_
_entity_poly.entity_id
_entity_poly.type
_entity_poly.pdbx_seq_one_letter_code
_entity_poly.pdbx_strand_id
1 'polypeptide(L)'
;MRILSGRFDELAEQLKHLESTQTKRYSEYSGNYRHIEQDLMLNWSVKVRNLLSKACGKDSEHYVSFCLAEEPQSYEDNVDRLNRMKAVFLAAQEDFNGGFLNSVHNLIQAELADDELDQARVLIDAGYIAAAAVVAGVVLETTLRTLSIRRGIPIGSIDKMNADLAKAGQYNTLVQKRVTALAAVRNSAAHGKSQEYSVEDVAAFITEVERFVEVQLS
;
A
#
# COMPACT_ATOMS: atom_id res chain seq x y z
N MET A 1 -0.27 8.39 -0.48
CA MET A 1 0.50 8.33 0.79
C MET A 1 0.69 9.66 1.51
N ARG A 2 1.12 10.75 0.86
CA ARG A 2 1.32 12.06 1.54
C ARG A 2 0.13 12.57 2.36
N ILE A 3 -1.10 12.35 1.88
CA ILE A 3 -2.34 12.77 2.58
C ILE A 3 -2.53 12.01 3.90
N LEU A 4 -2.24 10.70 3.92
CA LEU A 4 -2.39 9.88 5.13
C LEU A 4 -1.29 10.15 6.14
N SER A 5 -0.04 10.33 5.69
CA SER A 5 1.07 10.74 6.56
C SER A 5 0.78 12.08 7.24
N GLY A 6 0.31 13.09 6.48
CA GLY A 6 -0.12 14.36 7.08
C GLY A 6 -1.31 14.22 8.05
N ARG A 7 -2.19 13.23 7.84
CA ARG A 7 -3.29 12.93 8.77
C ARG A 7 -2.79 12.28 10.06
N PHE A 8 -1.76 11.42 10.00
CA PHE A 8 -1.09 10.92 11.20
C PHE A 8 -0.48 12.08 12.01
N ASP A 9 0.22 13.01 11.35
CA ASP A 9 0.83 14.14 12.03
C ASP A 9 -0.20 15.06 12.70
N GLU A 10 -1.32 15.36 12.00
CA GLU A 10 -2.43 16.13 12.56
C GLU A 10 -3.02 15.48 13.82
N LEU A 11 -3.20 14.15 13.80
CA LEU A 11 -3.74 13.42 14.94
C LEU A 11 -2.72 13.26 16.07
N ALA A 12 -1.42 13.25 15.78
CA ALA A 12 -0.36 13.29 16.77
C ALA A 12 -0.31 14.65 17.49
N GLU A 13 -0.53 15.76 16.78
CA GLU A 13 -0.67 17.08 17.40
C GLU A 13 -1.96 17.20 18.24
N GLN A 14 -3.08 16.65 17.75
CA GLN A 14 -4.32 16.58 18.55
C GLN A 14 -4.12 15.76 19.84
N LEU A 15 -3.35 14.67 19.77
CA LEU A 15 -3.00 13.87 20.94
C LEU A 15 -2.19 14.68 21.96
N LYS A 16 -1.17 15.42 21.54
CA LYS A 16 -0.40 16.30 22.44
C LYS A 16 -1.29 17.34 23.13
N HIS A 17 -2.23 17.93 22.38
CA HIS A 17 -3.20 18.85 22.96
C HIS A 17 -4.09 18.15 23.99
N LEU A 18 -4.60 16.96 23.68
CA LEU A 18 -5.40 16.17 24.61
C LEU A 18 -4.64 15.86 25.91
N GLU A 19 -3.37 15.44 25.81
CA GLU A 19 -2.50 15.21 26.97
C GLU A 19 -2.35 16.48 27.83
N SER A 20 -2.28 17.66 27.22
CA SER A 20 -2.19 18.94 27.94
C SER A 20 -3.46 19.31 28.72
N THR A 21 -4.62 18.71 28.41
CA THR A 21 -5.89 18.92 29.13
C THR A 21 -6.02 18.08 30.40
N GLN A 22 -5.02 17.24 30.70
CA GLN A 22 -5.04 16.36 31.87
C GLN A 22 -5.14 17.18 33.17
N THR A 23 -6.12 16.83 33.98
CA THR A 23 -6.34 17.39 35.33
C THR A 23 -6.24 16.29 36.39
N LYS A 24 -5.97 16.70 37.64
CA LYS A 24 -6.10 15.80 38.80
C LYS A 24 -7.46 16.06 39.43
N ARG A 25 -8.23 14.99 39.65
CA ARG A 25 -9.53 15.04 40.34
C ARG A 25 -9.50 14.13 41.56
N TYR A 26 -10.43 14.36 42.48
CA TYR A 26 -10.58 13.58 43.70
C TYR A 26 -11.95 12.90 43.73
N SER A 27 -11.99 11.67 44.22
CA SER A 27 -13.20 10.89 44.47
C SER A 27 -13.09 10.28 45.86
N GLU A 28 -14.18 10.27 46.62
CA GLU A 28 -14.23 9.65 47.94
C GLU A 28 -14.00 8.14 47.90
N TYR A 29 -14.32 7.49 46.77
CA TYR A 29 -14.19 6.04 46.59
C TYR A 29 -12.82 5.60 46.07
N SER A 30 -12.17 6.43 45.25
CA SER A 30 -10.96 6.06 44.50
C SER A 30 -9.76 6.99 44.76
N GLY A 31 -9.90 7.98 45.64
CA GLY A 31 -8.85 8.93 45.96
C GLY A 31 -8.54 9.89 44.81
N ASN A 32 -7.29 10.31 44.71
CA ASN A 32 -6.83 11.18 43.62
C ASN A 32 -6.64 10.37 42.34
N TYR A 33 -7.25 10.81 41.24
CA TYR A 33 -7.12 10.18 39.92
C TYR A 33 -6.85 11.23 38.84
N ARG A 34 -6.29 10.80 37.71
CA ARG A 34 -6.08 11.68 36.55
C ARG A 34 -7.33 11.65 35.67
N HIS A 35 -7.64 12.79 35.09
CA HIS A 35 -8.82 12.95 34.27
C HIS A 35 -8.54 13.78 33.02
N ILE A 36 -8.97 13.27 31.89
CA ILE A 36 -9.13 13.99 30.62
C ILE A 36 -10.61 14.00 30.23
N GLU A 37 -11.06 15.05 29.54
CA GLU A 37 -12.45 15.15 29.08
C GLU A 37 -12.78 14.00 28.10
N GLN A 38 -13.83 13.25 28.43
CA GLN A 38 -14.20 12.02 27.71
C GLN A 38 -14.60 12.31 26.26
N ASP A 39 -15.28 13.42 26.00
CA ASP A 39 -15.71 13.80 24.65
C ASP A 39 -14.52 14.11 23.73
N LEU A 40 -13.48 14.76 24.27
CA LEU A 40 -12.25 15.04 23.51
C LEU A 40 -11.50 13.74 23.20
N MET A 41 -11.41 12.83 24.18
CA MET A 41 -10.81 11.52 24.02
C MET A 41 -11.55 10.68 22.97
N LEU A 42 -12.88 10.64 23.02
CA LEU A 42 -13.72 9.92 22.06
C LEU A 42 -13.61 10.52 20.65
N ASN A 43 -13.60 11.86 20.54
CA ASN A 43 -13.42 12.53 19.25
C ASN A 43 -12.11 12.13 18.59
N TRP A 44 -11.02 12.13 19.36
CA TRP A 44 -9.71 11.71 18.87
C TRP A 44 -9.70 10.21 18.51
N SER A 45 -10.25 9.35 19.36
CA SER A 45 -10.23 7.89 19.14
C SER A 45 -11.00 7.49 17.88
N VAL A 46 -12.17 8.10 17.62
CA VAL A 46 -12.95 7.89 16.39
C VAL A 46 -12.15 8.28 15.14
N LYS A 47 -11.44 9.40 15.19
CA LYS A 47 -10.60 9.87 14.06
C LYS A 47 -9.43 8.92 13.81
N VAL A 48 -8.76 8.45 14.85
CA VAL A 48 -7.65 7.49 14.73
C VAL A 48 -8.15 6.16 14.18
N ARG A 49 -9.24 5.62 14.71
CA ARG A 49 -9.84 4.38 14.21
C ARG A 49 -10.22 4.47 12.73
N ASN A 50 -10.79 5.61 12.29
CA ASN A 50 -11.06 5.82 10.87
C ASN A 50 -9.77 5.82 10.04
N LEU A 51 -8.72 6.50 10.51
CA LEU A 51 -7.42 6.54 9.85
C LEU A 51 -6.81 5.13 9.74
N LEU A 52 -6.72 4.39 10.84
CA LEU A 52 -6.16 3.03 10.86
C LEU A 52 -6.95 2.09 9.96
N SER A 53 -8.28 2.17 9.94
CA SER A 53 -9.10 1.34 9.04
C SER A 53 -8.80 1.58 7.56
N LYS A 54 -8.43 2.81 7.19
CA LYS A 54 -8.14 3.20 5.80
C LYS A 54 -6.67 3.00 5.44
N ALA A 55 -5.77 3.20 6.39
CA ALA A 55 -4.33 3.15 6.17
C ALA A 55 -3.79 1.71 6.28
N CYS A 56 -4.27 0.95 7.26
CA CYS A 56 -3.78 -0.39 7.58
C CYS A 56 -4.78 -1.49 7.22
N GLY A 57 -6.09 -1.16 7.13
CA GLY A 57 -7.16 -2.13 6.96
C GLY A 57 -7.75 -2.59 8.29
N LYS A 58 -9.01 -3.06 8.28
CA LYS A 58 -9.74 -3.45 9.49
C LYS A 58 -9.21 -4.73 10.14
N ASP A 59 -8.60 -5.61 9.36
CA ASP A 59 -8.03 -6.86 9.86
C ASP A 59 -6.55 -6.71 10.24
N SER A 60 -6.01 -5.48 10.21
CA SER A 60 -4.61 -5.24 10.57
C SER A 60 -4.39 -5.28 12.07
N GLU A 61 -3.19 -5.72 12.46
CA GLU A 61 -2.76 -5.76 13.86
C GLU A 61 -2.90 -4.39 14.53
N HIS A 62 -2.55 -3.30 13.83
CA HIS A 62 -2.72 -1.93 14.33
C HIS A 62 -4.18 -1.56 14.61
N TYR A 63 -5.12 -1.90 13.71
CA TYR A 63 -6.53 -1.56 13.90
C TYR A 63 -7.14 -2.39 15.03
N VAL A 64 -6.89 -3.70 15.04
CA VAL A 64 -7.39 -4.62 16.05
C VAL A 64 -6.84 -4.25 17.43
N SER A 65 -5.53 -4.06 17.56
CA SER A 65 -4.89 -3.63 18.80
C SER A 65 -5.41 -2.27 19.28
N PHE A 66 -5.73 -1.33 18.38
CA PHE A 66 -6.29 -0.03 18.77
C PHE A 66 -7.71 -0.17 19.32
N CYS A 67 -8.56 -0.98 18.70
CA CYS A 67 -9.90 -1.26 19.22
C CYS A 67 -9.85 -1.93 20.59
N LEU A 68 -8.91 -2.86 20.82
CA LEU A 68 -8.70 -3.45 22.15
C LEU A 68 -8.18 -2.44 23.18
N ALA A 69 -7.39 -1.45 22.74
CA ALA A 69 -6.91 -0.36 23.60
C ALA A 69 -8.01 0.66 23.95
N GLU A 70 -9.04 0.83 23.11
CA GLU A 70 -10.21 1.69 23.38
C GLU A 70 -11.11 1.13 24.48
N GLU A 71 -11.13 -0.19 24.67
CA GLU A 71 -11.97 -0.83 25.67
C GLU A 71 -11.46 -0.54 27.10
N PRO A 72 -12.34 -0.11 28.02
CA PRO A 72 -11.96 0.14 29.41
C PRO A 72 -11.46 -1.13 30.10
N GLN A 73 -10.36 -1.03 30.85
CA GLN A 73 -9.88 -2.12 31.69
C GLN A 73 -10.20 -1.90 33.17
N SER A 74 -10.20 -2.98 33.94
CA SER A 74 -10.40 -2.90 35.39
C SER A 74 -9.26 -2.12 36.04
N TYR A 75 -9.60 -1.25 36.99
CA TYR A 75 -8.64 -0.39 37.73
C TYR A 75 -7.89 0.64 36.87
N GLU A 76 -8.42 0.96 35.68
CA GLU A 76 -7.82 1.91 34.75
C GLU A 76 -8.51 3.29 34.83
N ASP A 77 -7.73 4.37 34.85
CA ASP A 77 -8.25 5.72 34.62
C ASP A 77 -8.28 6.07 33.12
N ASN A 78 -8.98 7.14 32.73
CA ASN A 78 -9.09 7.46 31.31
C ASN A 78 -7.77 7.95 30.68
N VAL A 79 -6.77 8.31 31.48
CA VAL A 79 -5.43 8.69 31.01
C VAL A 79 -4.61 7.43 30.70
N ASP A 80 -4.69 6.39 31.53
CA ASP A 80 -4.08 5.10 31.24
C ASP A 80 -4.62 4.50 29.94
N ARG A 81 -5.93 4.60 29.74
CA ARG A 81 -6.57 4.17 28.47
C ARG A 81 -6.07 4.98 27.28
N LEU A 82 -5.92 6.31 27.45
CA LEU A 82 -5.33 7.16 26.42
C LEU A 82 -3.89 6.74 26.08
N ASN A 83 -3.09 6.40 27.10
CA ASN A 83 -1.70 5.97 26.91
C ASN A 83 -1.61 4.66 26.13
N ARG A 84 -2.50 3.69 26.37
CA ARG A 84 -2.57 2.46 25.57
C ARG A 84 -2.89 2.76 24.11
N MET A 85 -3.92 3.56 23.86
CA MET A 85 -4.29 3.97 22.50
C MET A 85 -3.16 4.75 21.80
N LYS A 86 -2.48 5.64 22.53
CA LYS A 86 -1.31 6.40 22.06
C LYS A 86 -0.19 5.48 21.61
N ALA A 87 0.14 4.44 22.40
CA ALA A 87 1.19 3.50 22.05
C ALA A 87 0.90 2.80 20.71
N VAL A 88 -0.32 2.30 20.51
CA VAL A 88 -0.72 1.65 19.26
C VAL A 88 -0.73 2.64 18.09
N PHE A 89 -1.25 3.85 18.31
CA PHE A 89 -1.28 4.89 17.28
C PHE A 89 0.12 5.30 16.81
N LEU A 90 1.06 5.49 17.74
CA LEU A 90 2.44 5.87 17.40
C LEU A 90 3.18 4.73 16.70
N ALA A 91 2.98 3.47 17.10
CA ALA A 91 3.52 2.32 16.39
C ALA A 91 3.00 2.27 14.93
N ALA A 92 1.69 2.47 14.74
CA ALA A 92 1.11 2.52 13.40
C ALA A 92 1.63 3.70 12.56
N GLN A 93 1.84 4.87 13.19
CA GLN A 93 2.44 6.03 12.52
C GLN A 93 3.88 5.75 12.09
N GLU A 94 4.68 5.10 12.95
CA GLU A 94 6.06 4.73 12.67
C GLU A 94 6.12 3.73 11.51
N ASP A 95 5.34 2.66 11.53
CA ASP A 95 5.32 1.66 10.45
C ASP A 95 4.78 2.24 9.13
N PHE A 96 3.79 3.15 9.21
CA PHE A 96 3.28 3.87 8.04
C PHE A 96 4.34 4.77 7.42
N ASN A 97 5.01 5.59 8.24
CA ASN A 97 6.02 6.54 7.78
C ASN A 97 7.35 5.87 7.42
N GLY A 98 7.69 4.77 8.09
CA GLY A 98 8.86 3.92 7.84
C GLY A 98 8.76 3.07 6.57
N GLY A 99 7.60 3.07 5.92
CA GLY A 99 7.41 2.40 4.63
C GLY A 99 7.08 0.91 4.70
N PHE A 100 6.85 0.35 5.90
CA PHE A 100 6.48 -1.05 6.08
C PHE A 100 5.19 -1.41 5.33
N LEU A 101 4.21 -0.51 5.32
CA LEU A 101 2.97 -0.73 4.57
C LEU A 101 3.19 -0.69 3.05
N ASN A 102 4.22 0.01 2.56
CA ASN A 102 4.60 -0.10 1.15
C ASN A 102 5.23 -1.46 0.86
N SER A 103 6.09 -1.97 1.75
CA SER A 103 6.72 -3.28 1.53
C SER A 103 5.69 -4.40 1.55
N VAL A 104 4.71 -4.36 2.48
CA VAL A 104 3.60 -5.33 2.49
C VAL A 104 2.75 -5.21 1.22
N HIS A 105 2.41 -3.99 0.79
CA HIS A 105 1.68 -3.80 -0.46
C HIS A 105 2.44 -4.33 -1.67
N ASN A 106 3.75 -4.07 -1.76
CA ASN A 106 4.59 -4.57 -2.84
C ASN A 106 4.68 -6.10 -2.84
N LEU A 107 4.79 -6.73 -1.66
CA LEU A 107 4.79 -8.19 -1.53
C LEU A 107 3.50 -8.79 -2.08
N ILE A 108 2.35 -8.24 -1.72
CA ILE A 108 1.05 -8.68 -2.24
C ILE A 108 0.96 -8.48 -3.75
N GLN A 109 1.46 -7.34 -4.27
CA GLN A 109 1.48 -7.09 -5.71
C GLN A 109 2.42 -8.05 -6.46
N ALA A 110 3.55 -8.44 -5.86
CA ALA A 110 4.46 -9.44 -6.42
C ALA A 110 3.82 -10.83 -6.43
N GLU A 111 3.16 -11.24 -5.35
CA GLU A 111 2.46 -12.54 -5.27
C GLU A 111 1.34 -12.66 -6.31
N LEU A 112 0.52 -11.61 -6.47
CA LEU A 112 -0.50 -11.58 -7.52
C LEU A 112 0.13 -11.66 -8.92
N ALA A 113 1.18 -10.87 -9.16
CA ALA A 113 1.91 -10.90 -10.43
C ALA A 113 2.45 -12.29 -10.76
N ASP A 114 2.99 -13.01 -9.78
CA ASP A 114 3.48 -14.37 -9.94
C ASP A 114 2.33 -15.34 -10.32
N ASP A 115 1.19 -15.27 -9.60
CA ASP A 115 0.00 -16.08 -9.92
C ASP A 115 -0.51 -15.84 -11.35
N GLU A 116 -0.50 -14.58 -11.80
CA GLU A 116 -0.96 -14.19 -13.14
C GLU A 116 0.04 -14.59 -14.23
N LEU A 117 1.34 -14.53 -13.94
CA LEU A 117 2.38 -15.03 -14.86
C LEU A 117 2.34 -16.56 -14.96
N ASP A 118 2.02 -17.26 -13.87
CA ASP A 118 1.77 -18.71 -13.89
C ASP A 118 0.54 -19.05 -14.74
N GLN A 119 -0.54 -18.27 -14.66
CA GLN A 119 -1.67 -18.42 -15.58
C GLN A 119 -1.26 -18.17 -17.04
N ALA A 120 -0.41 -17.17 -17.31
CA ALA A 120 0.11 -16.91 -18.64
C ALA A 120 0.92 -18.09 -19.18
N ARG A 121 1.74 -18.74 -18.33
CA ARG A 121 2.48 -19.97 -18.65
C ARG A 121 1.55 -21.13 -19.02
N VAL A 122 0.52 -21.38 -18.22
CA VAL A 122 -0.49 -22.41 -18.52
C VAL A 122 -1.20 -22.14 -19.86
N LEU A 123 -1.52 -20.88 -20.14
CA LEU A 123 -2.17 -20.49 -21.39
C LEU A 123 -1.28 -20.70 -22.62
N ILE A 124 0.00 -20.33 -22.56
CA ILE A 124 0.92 -20.53 -23.70
C ILE A 124 1.17 -22.02 -23.96
N ASP A 125 1.29 -22.84 -22.91
CA ASP A 125 1.45 -24.30 -23.01
C ASP A 125 0.21 -24.97 -23.63
N ALA A 126 -0.97 -24.41 -23.38
CA ALA A 126 -2.22 -24.83 -23.99
C ALA A 126 -2.45 -24.26 -25.41
N GLY A 127 -1.51 -23.49 -25.95
CA GLY A 127 -1.57 -22.89 -27.29
C GLY A 127 -2.38 -21.60 -27.40
N TYR A 128 -2.84 -21.03 -26.26
CA TYR A 128 -3.57 -19.77 -26.21
C TYR A 128 -2.62 -18.56 -26.17
N ILE A 129 -1.81 -18.40 -27.22
CA ILE A 129 -0.68 -17.46 -27.27
C ILE A 129 -1.09 -16.00 -27.03
N ALA A 130 -2.15 -15.54 -27.72
CA ALA A 130 -2.64 -14.17 -27.56
C ALA A 130 -3.18 -13.92 -26.13
N ALA A 131 -3.85 -14.91 -25.54
CA ALA A 131 -4.36 -14.81 -24.17
C ALA A 131 -3.21 -14.74 -23.16
N ALA A 132 -2.18 -15.58 -23.31
CA ALA A 132 -0.98 -15.54 -22.48
C ALA A 132 -0.31 -14.16 -22.51
N ALA A 133 -0.13 -13.59 -23.71
CA ALA A 133 0.43 -12.24 -23.87
C ALA A 133 -0.46 -11.15 -23.24
N VAL A 134 -1.79 -11.27 -23.33
CA VAL A 134 -2.69 -10.32 -22.68
C VAL A 134 -2.56 -10.40 -21.16
N VAL A 135 -2.53 -11.60 -20.58
CA VAL A 135 -2.40 -11.80 -19.12
C VAL A 135 -1.06 -11.25 -18.61
N ALA A 136 0.07 -11.63 -19.21
CA ALA A 136 1.37 -11.05 -18.85
C ALA A 136 1.44 -9.53 -19.06
N GLY A 137 0.72 -9.04 -20.07
CA GLY A 137 0.54 -7.62 -20.33
C GLY A 137 -0.18 -6.85 -19.25
N VAL A 138 -1.13 -7.47 -18.55
CA VAL A 138 -1.81 -6.88 -17.39
C VAL A 138 -0.81 -6.69 -16.26
N VAL A 139 0.03 -7.70 -15.98
CA VAL A 139 1.07 -7.62 -14.94
C VAL A 139 2.06 -6.49 -15.22
N LEU A 140 2.54 -6.36 -16.46
CA LEU A 140 3.40 -5.24 -16.86
C LEU A 140 2.72 -3.88 -16.64
N GLU A 141 1.46 -3.75 -17.06
CA GLU A 141 0.71 -2.49 -16.93
C GLU A 141 0.49 -2.12 -15.45
N THR A 142 0.09 -3.09 -14.64
CA THR A 142 -0.12 -2.91 -13.19
C THR A 142 1.17 -2.49 -12.51
N THR A 143 2.29 -3.13 -12.83
CA THR A 143 3.60 -2.77 -12.29
C THR A 143 3.98 -1.33 -12.64
N LEU A 144 3.86 -0.94 -13.92
CA LEU A 144 4.14 0.44 -14.34
C LEU A 144 3.21 1.45 -13.65
N ARG A 145 1.93 1.13 -13.51
CA ARG A 145 0.94 1.98 -12.82
C ARG A 145 1.31 2.16 -11.35
N THR A 146 1.70 1.10 -10.64
CA THR A 146 2.15 1.15 -9.25
C THR A 146 3.38 2.04 -9.10
N LEU A 147 4.36 1.89 -9.99
CA LEU A 147 5.56 2.75 -10.01
C LEU A 147 5.20 4.22 -10.29
N SER A 148 4.29 4.49 -11.22
CA SER A 148 3.82 5.84 -11.53
C SER A 148 3.13 6.49 -10.33
N ILE A 149 2.23 5.78 -9.64
CA ILE A 149 1.57 6.28 -8.42
C ILE A 149 2.60 6.62 -7.35
N ARG A 150 3.60 5.75 -7.14
CA ARG A 150 4.68 5.96 -6.17
C ARG A 150 5.49 7.24 -6.44
N ARG A 151 5.72 7.55 -7.72
CA ARG A 151 6.46 8.74 -8.17
C ARG A 151 5.58 9.99 -8.35
N GLY A 152 4.26 9.88 -8.19
CA GLY A 152 3.32 10.98 -8.45
C GLY A 152 3.20 11.32 -9.94
N ILE A 153 3.45 10.35 -10.83
CA ILE A 153 3.35 10.49 -12.28
C ILE A 153 1.90 10.22 -12.72
N PRO A 154 1.31 11.05 -13.62
CA PRO A 154 -0.03 10.79 -14.15
C PRO A 154 -0.14 9.46 -14.87
N ILE A 155 -1.22 8.73 -14.61
CA ILE A 155 -1.48 7.45 -15.24
C ILE A 155 -1.90 7.64 -16.70
N GLY A 156 -1.37 6.80 -17.59
CA GLY A 156 -1.63 6.84 -19.03
C GLY A 156 -1.46 5.47 -19.68
N SER A 157 -1.13 5.45 -20.98
CA SER A 157 -0.77 4.21 -21.67
C SER A 157 0.54 3.62 -21.13
N ILE A 158 0.78 2.33 -21.38
CA ILE A 158 2.05 1.64 -21.04
C ILE A 158 3.25 2.44 -21.57
N ASP A 159 3.22 2.87 -22.84
CA ASP A 159 4.30 3.64 -23.45
C ASP A 159 4.55 4.99 -22.75
N LYS A 160 3.46 5.68 -22.39
CA LYS A 160 3.55 6.97 -21.69
C LYS A 160 4.12 6.80 -20.28
N MET A 161 3.56 5.86 -19.51
CA MET A 161 4.04 5.56 -18.16
C MET A 161 5.52 5.14 -18.19
N ASN A 162 5.91 4.29 -19.14
CA ASN A 162 7.30 3.87 -19.30
C ASN A 162 8.25 5.06 -19.58
N ALA A 163 7.88 5.94 -20.51
CA ALA A 163 8.67 7.12 -20.83
C ALA A 163 8.79 8.09 -19.64
N ASP A 164 7.68 8.34 -18.94
CA ASP A 164 7.65 9.24 -17.80
C ASP A 164 8.45 8.68 -16.60
N LEU A 165 8.39 7.36 -16.36
CA LEU A 165 9.16 6.68 -15.32
C LEU A 165 10.67 6.73 -15.59
N ALA A 166 11.09 6.47 -16.85
CA ALA A 166 12.48 6.60 -17.25
C ALA A 166 12.97 8.05 -17.09
N LYS A 167 12.16 9.02 -17.50
CA LYS A 167 12.46 10.46 -17.35
C LYS A 167 12.56 10.88 -15.88
N ALA A 168 11.77 10.27 -15.01
CA ALA A 168 11.83 10.48 -13.56
C ALA A 168 12.98 9.71 -12.88
N GLY A 169 13.83 9.00 -13.64
CA GLY A 169 14.98 8.26 -13.12
C GLY A 169 14.61 6.98 -12.38
N GLN A 170 13.43 6.41 -12.59
CA GLN A 170 13.07 5.11 -11.99
C GLN A 170 13.96 3.98 -12.52
N TYR A 171 14.31 4.03 -13.81
CA TYR A 171 15.25 3.14 -14.45
C TYR A 171 15.90 3.82 -15.66
N ASN A 172 17.00 3.24 -16.14
CA ASN A 172 17.80 3.81 -17.22
C ASN A 172 17.17 3.58 -18.62
N THR A 173 17.75 4.22 -19.64
CA THR A 173 17.30 4.11 -21.04
C THR A 173 17.30 2.68 -21.59
N LEU A 174 18.18 1.80 -21.08
CA LEU A 174 18.21 0.40 -21.51
C LEU A 174 16.94 -0.33 -21.06
N VAL A 175 16.54 -0.16 -19.80
CA VAL A 175 15.28 -0.73 -19.27
C VAL A 175 14.08 -0.14 -19.99
N GLN A 176 14.09 1.18 -20.25
CA GLN A 176 13.01 1.82 -21.02
C GLN A 176 12.79 1.16 -22.38
N LYS A 177 13.88 0.90 -23.14
CA LYS A 177 13.81 0.24 -24.45
C LYS A 177 13.29 -1.20 -24.36
N ARG A 178 13.69 -1.94 -23.32
CA ARG A 178 13.15 -3.29 -23.06
C ARG A 178 11.65 -3.24 -22.83
N VAL A 179 11.18 -2.37 -21.92
CA VAL A 179 9.74 -2.22 -21.63
C VAL A 179 8.96 -1.80 -22.87
N THR A 180 9.52 -0.95 -23.75
CA THR A 180 8.89 -0.60 -25.04
C THR A 180 8.72 -1.82 -25.96
N ALA A 181 9.71 -2.73 -26.00
CA ALA A 181 9.56 -3.98 -26.76
C ALA A 181 8.46 -4.87 -26.18
N LEU A 182 8.39 -4.99 -24.85
CA LEU A 182 7.33 -5.76 -24.18
C LEU A 182 5.93 -5.17 -24.45
N ALA A 183 5.82 -3.84 -24.42
CA ALA A 183 4.59 -3.12 -24.74
C ALA A 183 4.11 -3.39 -26.17
N ALA A 184 5.05 -3.52 -27.13
CA ALA A 184 4.73 -3.86 -28.51
C ALA A 184 4.10 -5.25 -28.61
N VAL A 185 4.69 -6.29 -27.99
CA VAL A 185 4.14 -7.66 -27.99
C VAL A 185 2.72 -7.68 -27.41
N ARG A 186 2.53 -7.06 -26.24
CA ARG A 186 1.22 -6.93 -25.59
C ARG A 186 0.20 -6.24 -26.50
N ASN A 187 0.56 -5.13 -27.12
CA ASN A 187 -0.34 -4.37 -27.98
C ASN A 187 -0.73 -5.15 -29.23
N SER A 188 0.22 -5.83 -29.86
CA SER A 188 -0.06 -6.71 -31.01
C SER A 188 -1.01 -7.84 -30.61
N ALA A 189 -0.81 -8.48 -29.45
CA ALA A 189 -1.70 -9.52 -28.94
C ALA A 189 -3.11 -8.99 -28.64
N ALA A 190 -3.23 -7.87 -27.92
CA ALA A 190 -4.51 -7.26 -27.56
C ALA A 190 -5.32 -6.79 -28.77
N HIS A 191 -4.66 -6.49 -29.89
CA HIS A 191 -5.29 -6.10 -31.15
C HIS A 191 -5.43 -7.24 -32.16
N GLY A 192 -5.18 -8.50 -31.75
CA GLY A 192 -5.38 -9.68 -32.60
C GLY A 192 -4.38 -9.83 -33.75
N LYS A 193 -3.23 -9.16 -33.66
CA LYS A 193 -2.22 -9.14 -34.73
C LYS A 193 -1.22 -10.28 -34.58
N SER A 194 -1.70 -11.51 -34.67
CA SER A 194 -0.91 -12.74 -34.44
C SER A 194 0.27 -12.95 -35.39
N GLN A 195 0.37 -12.17 -36.47
CA GLN A 195 1.50 -12.21 -37.42
C GLN A 195 2.68 -11.33 -36.98
N GLU A 196 2.49 -10.47 -35.97
CA GLU A 196 3.52 -9.52 -35.49
C GLU A 196 4.38 -10.10 -34.35
N TYR A 197 4.08 -11.30 -33.85
CA TYR A 197 4.81 -11.97 -32.78
C TYR A 197 4.76 -13.50 -32.91
N SER A 198 5.78 -14.16 -32.39
CA SER A 198 5.90 -15.62 -32.32
C SER A 198 5.53 -16.15 -30.93
N VAL A 199 5.46 -17.48 -30.80
CA VAL A 199 5.28 -18.14 -29.49
C VAL A 199 6.49 -17.87 -28.61
N GLU A 200 7.68 -17.89 -29.20
CA GLU A 200 8.95 -17.62 -28.55
C GLU A 200 9.01 -16.18 -28.02
N ASP A 201 8.47 -15.21 -28.77
CA ASP A 201 8.37 -13.82 -28.32
C ASP A 201 7.48 -13.69 -27.08
N VAL A 202 6.38 -14.45 -27.00
CA VAL A 202 5.48 -14.42 -25.83
C VAL A 202 6.09 -15.16 -24.64
N ALA A 203 6.78 -16.28 -24.85
CA ALA A 203 7.50 -16.97 -23.77
C ALA A 203 8.61 -16.09 -23.18
N ALA A 204 9.37 -15.41 -24.04
CA ALA A 204 10.37 -14.43 -23.62
C ALA A 204 9.72 -13.23 -22.92
N PHE A 205 8.58 -12.76 -23.40
CA PHE A 205 7.82 -11.67 -22.78
C PHE A 205 7.38 -12.01 -21.35
N ILE A 206 6.81 -13.20 -21.10
CA ILE A 206 6.42 -13.64 -19.74
C ILE A 206 7.62 -13.59 -18.80
N THR A 207 8.74 -14.20 -19.22
CA THR A 207 9.99 -14.25 -18.42
C THR A 207 10.55 -12.86 -18.14
N GLU A 208 10.50 -11.96 -19.13
CA GLU A 208 11.00 -10.60 -18.98
C GLU A 208 10.09 -9.71 -18.12
N VAL A 209 8.78 -9.95 -18.10
CA VAL A 209 7.84 -9.30 -17.17
C VAL A 209 8.11 -9.74 -15.75
N GLU A 210 8.25 -11.04 -15.50
CA GLU A 210 8.62 -11.59 -14.17
C GLU A 210 9.87 -10.89 -13.62
N ARG A 211 10.96 -10.89 -14.40
CA ARG A 211 12.19 -10.21 -14.03
C ARG A 211 12.00 -8.71 -13.78
N PHE A 212 11.14 -8.06 -14.55
CA PHE A 212 10.85 -6.63 -14.37
C PHE A 212 10.12 -6.39 -13.04
N VAL A 213 9.14 -7.23 -12.70
CA VAL A 213 8.40 -7.18 -11.42
C VAL A 213 9.37 -7.35 -10.26
N GLU A 214 10.19 -8.41 -10.26
CA GLU A 214 11.17 -8.69 -9.21
C GLU A 214 12.09 -7.50 -8.93
N VAL A 215 12.60 -6.86 -9.97
CA VAL A 215 13.55 -5.74 -9.83
C VAL A 215 12.86 -4.45 -9.39
N GLN A 216 11.57 -4.26 -9.70
CA GLN A 216 10.89 -2.97 -9.47
C GLN A 216 10.00 -2.94 -8.21
N LEU A 217 9.54 -4.10 -7.75
CA LEU A 217 8.69 -4.26 -6.57
C LEU A 217 9.42 -4.88 -5.36
N SER A 218 10.68 -5.30 -5.50
CA SER A 218 11.56 -5.54 -4.35
C SER A 218 11.91 -4.25 -3.60
#